data_AF-A0A2V9FDY3-F1
#
_entry.id   AF-A0A2V9FDY3-F1
#
_cell.length_a   1.000
_cell.length_b   1.000
_cell.length_c   1.000
_cell.angle_alpha   90.00
_cell.angle_beta   90.00
_cell.angle_gamma   90.00
#
_symmetry.space_group_name_H-M   'P 1'
#
loop_
_entity.id
_entity.type
_entity.pdbx_description
1 polymer ?
#
loop_
_entity_poly.entity_id
_entity_poly.type
_entity_poly.pdbx_seq_one_letter_code
_entity_poly.pdbx_strand_id
1 'polypeptide(L)'
;VPYGRSKDFGDWDIYASLDVQTVRSYFRLPNEQVVLEYGPVGVYRILFDQAAQVRTDDLGRVVINFHGPGYTYPHYSLADVVEKKISPHAFGGTIVLVGATATGIGDLRTTPYGGLDYPGVEIHANVIDCILHQS
;
A
#
# COMPACT_ATOMS: atom_id res chain seq x y z
N VAL A 1 -4.03 -13.74 -12.25
CA VAL A 1 -3.95 -13.93 -13.71
C VAL A 1 -4.01 -12.55 -14.33
N PRO A 2 -2.97 -12.06 -15.01
CA PRO A 2 -2.97 -10.71 -15.55
C PRO A 2 -4.06 -10.62 -16.64
N TYR A 3 -4.78 -9.52 -16.58
CA TYR A 3 -5.99 -9.29 -17.34
C TYR A 3 -5.62 -8.98 -18.79
N GLY A 4 -5.75 -9.98 -19.67
CA GLY A 4 -6.12 -9.83 -21.08
C GLY A 4 -5.10 -9.22 -22.05
N ARG A 5 -4.67 -10.04 -23.04
CA ARG A 5 -4.92 -9.84 -24.49
C ARG A 5 -4.02 -10.74 -25.37
N SER A 6 -2.90 -11.23 -24.85
CA SER A 6 -1.91 -12.00 -25.61
C SER A 6 -1.27 -13.12 -24.76
N LYS A 7 -0.86 -14.21 -25.40
CA LYS A 7 -0.01 -15.25 -24.79
C LYS A 7 1.47 -14.85 -24.75
N ASP A 8 1.82 -13.76 -25.44
CA ASP A 8 3.16 -13.18 -25.38
C ASP A 8 3.31 -12.37 -24.08
N PHE A 9 4.31 -12.71 -23.29
CA PHE A 9 4.63 -12.01 -22.04
C PHE A 9 5.17 -10.60 -22.28
N GLY A 10 5.71 -10.31 -23.47
CA GLY A 10 6.18 -8.97 -23.83
C GLY A 10 5.06 -7.95 -24.01
N ASP A 11 3.83 -8.41 -24.23
CA ASP A 11 2.64 -7.58 -24.40
C ASP A 11 1.90 -7.29 -23.08
N TRP A 12 2.44 -7.77 -21.95
CA TRP A 12 1.76 -7.67 -20.67
C TRP A 12 2.09 -6.35 -19.99
N ASP A 13 1.08 -5.48 -19.87
CA ASP A 13 1.17 -4.32 -18.99
C ASP A 13 1.09 -4.77 -17.53
N ILE A 14 2.20 -4.71 -16.82
CA ILE A 14 2.26 -4.98 -15.38
C ILE A 14 2.11 -3.65 -14.63
N TYR A 15 1.00 -3.50 -13.91
CA TYR A 15 0.76 -2.35 -13.04
C TYR A 15 1.07 -2.72 -11.60
N ALA A 16 1.92 -1.93 -10.94
CA ALA A 16 2.18 -2.11 -9.52
C ALA A 16 0.97 -1.67 -8.68
N SER A 17 0.84 -2.24 -7.48
CA SER A 17 -0.23 -1.87 -6.55
C SER A 17 -0.14 -0.40 -6.14
N LEU A 18 -1.24 0.14 -5.60
CA LEU A 18 -1.27 1.48 -5.01
C LEU A 18 -0.14 1.66 -3.99
N ASP A 19 0.11 0.67 -3.15
CA ASP A 19 1.11 0.72 -2.08
C ASP A 19 2.52 0.85 -2.65
N VAL A 20 2.85 0.01 -3.63
CA VAL A 20 4.15 0.03 -4.31
C VAL A 20 4.35 1.36 -5.04
N GLN A 21 3.33 1.87 -5.75
CA GLN A 21 3.40 3.17 -6.41
C GLN A 21 3.53 4.32 -5.41
N THR A 22 2.89 4.23 -4.26
CA THR A 22 2.98 5.23 -3.19
C THR A 22 4.39 5.30 -2.63
N VAL A 23 4.99 4.15 -2.29
CA VAL A 23 6.36 4.09 -1.79
C VAL A 23 7.37 4.54 -2.86
N ARG A 24 7.19 4.13 -4.12
CA ARG A 24 8.03 4.61 -5.23
C ARG A 24 8.00 6.12 -5.33
N SER A 25 6.81 6.72 -5.30
CA SER A 25 6.59 8.16 -5.39
C SER A 25 7.19 8.89 -4.18
N TYR A 26 7.03 8.33 -2.98
CA TYR A 26 7.62 8.85 -1.75
C TYR A 26 9.16 8.96 -1.86
N PHE A 27 9.82 7.92 -2.37
CA PHE A 27 11.26 7.94 -2.64
C PHE A 27 11.66 8.68 -3.92
N ARG A 28 10.70 9.20 -4.70
CA ARG A 28 10.91 9.90 -5.98
C ARG A 28 11.65 9.05 -7.02
N LEU A 29 11.41 7.75 -7.00
CA LEU A 29 12.07 6.82 -7.92
C LEU A 29 11.34 6.79 -9.27
N PRO A 30 12.07 6.76 -10.40
CA PRO A 30 11.50 6.41 -11.70
C PRO A 30 11.03 4.94 -11.70
N ASN A 31 10.18 4.56 -12.66
CA ASN A 31 9.57 3.23 -12.68
C ASN A 31 10.61 2.11 -12.82
N GLU A 32 11.70 2.37 -13.55
CA GLU A 32 12.78 1.44 -13.82
C GLU A 32 13.59 1.08 -12.56
N GLN A 33 13.47 1.89 -11.50
CA GLN A 33 14.10 1.66 -10.20
C GLN A 33 13.22 0.87 -9.22
N VAL A 34 12.03 0.44 -9.65
CA VAL A 34 11.23 -0.55 -8.92
C VAL A 34 11.35 -1.89 -9.64
N VAL A 35 12.16 -2.78 -9.08
CA VAL A 35 12.55 -4.04 -9.73
C VAL A 35 11.94 -5.22 -9.00
N LEU A 36 11.39 -6.17 -9.77
CA LEU A 36 10.97 -7.47 -9.26
C LEU A 36 12.09 -8.49 -9.52
N GLU A 37 12.55 -9.16 -8.47
CA GLU A 37 13.46 -10.29 -8.61
C GLU A 37 12.68 -11.61 -8.56
N TYR A 38 12.96 -12.45 -9.56
CA TYR A 38 12.32 -13.76 -9.72
C TYR A 38 13.28 -14.87 -9.33
N GLY A 39 12.77 -15.84 -8.59
CA GLY A 39 13.43 -17.09 -8.23
C GLY A 39 12.70 -18.28 -8.85
N PRO A 40 13.08 -19.51 -8.50
CA PRO A 40 12.52 -20.74 -9.10
C PRO A 40 11.00 -20.89 -8.95
N VAL A 41 10.40 -20.26 -7.92
CA VAL A 41 8.99 -20.43 -7.54
C VAL A 41 8.15 -19.17 -7.80
N GLY A 42 8.76 -18.02 -8.10
CA GLY A 42 8.05 -16.77 -8.33
C GLY A 42 8.86 -15.54 -7.95
N VAL A 43 8.17 -14.42 -7.79
CA VAL A 43 8.78 -13.18 -7.25
C VAL A 43 9.14 -13.45 -5.80
N TYR A 44 10.41 -13.25 -5.43
CA TYR A 44 10.90 -13.39 -4.05
C TYR A 44 11.34 -12.05 -3.44
N ARG A 45 11.50 -11.01 -4.28
CA ARG A 45 11.88 -9.68 -3.82
C ARG A 45 11.33 -8.57 -4.72
N ILE A 46 10.94 -7.47 -4.08
CA ILE A 46 10.68 -6.17 -4.70
C ILE A 46 11.75 -5.21 -4.19
N LEU A 47 12.45 -4.53 -5.08
CA LEU A 47 13.48 -3.55 -4.76
C LEU A 47 13.00 -2.14 -5.12
N PHE A 48 13.25 -1.19 -4.23
CA PHE A 48 13.08 0.25 -4.46
C PHE A 48 14.46 0.89 -4.50
N ASP A 49 15.21 0.62 -5.57
CA ASP A 49 16.66 0.89 -5.66
C ASP A 49 17.41 0.48 -4.37
N GLN A 50 18.12 1.42 -3.72
CA GLN A 50 18.80 1.20 -2.44
C GLN A 50 17.95 1.63 -1.23
N ALA A 51 16.77 2.20 -1.45
CA ALA A 51 15.97 2.84 -0.40
C ALA A 51 15.19 1.83 0.45
N ALA A 52 14.63 0.79 -0.17
CA ALA A 52 13.86 -0.24 0.52
C ALA A 52 13.84 -1.55 -0.28
N GLN A 53 13.47 -2.63 0.42
CA GLN A 53 13.21 -3.93 -0.20
C GLN A 53 12.07 -4.63 0.53
N VAL A 54 11.32 -5.44 -0.21
CA VAL A 54 10.25 -6.28 0.31
C VAL A 54 10.53 -7.71 -0.09
N ARG A 55 10.58 -8.62 0.87
CA ARG A 55 10.69 -10.06 0.60
C ARG A 55 9.30 -10.66 0.55
N THR A 56 9.09 -11.55 -0.40
CA THR A 56 7.86 -12.31 -0.53
C THR A 56 8.08 -13.78 -0.17
N ASP A 57 7.00 -14.48 0.17
CA ASP A 57 6.98 -15.93 0.24
C ASP A 57 7.01 -16.57 -1.16
N ASP A 58 7.05 -17.90 -1.21
CA ASP A 58 7.07 -18.68 -2.47
C ASP A 58 5.82 -18.45 -3.34
N LEU A 59 4.77 -17.84 -2.81
CA LEU A 59 3.54 -17.49 -3.50
C LEU A 59 3.46 -16.00 -3.88
N GLY A 60 4.54 -15.23 -3.67
CA GLY A 60 4.60 -13.80 -3.96
C GLY A 60 3.83 -12.93 -2.96
N ARG A 61 3.57 -13.44 -1.75
CA ARG A 61 2.80 -12.73 -0.70
C ARG A 61 3.75 -12.08 0.30
N VAL A 62 3.26 -11.02 0.94
CA VAL A 62 3.97 -10.31 2.00
C VAL A 62 3.11 -10.38 3.26
N VAL A 63 3.74 -10.58 4.40
CA VAL A 63 3.06 -10.50 5.70
C VAL A 63 2.92 -9.02 6.06
N ILE A 64 1.72 -8.60 6.44
CA ILE A 64 1.45 -7.23 6.88
C ILE A 64 1.60 -7.19 8.39
N ASN A 65 2.54 -6.38 8.88
CA ASN A 65 2.66 -6.04 10.28
C ASN A 65 1.70 -4.88 10.60
N PHE A 66 0.55 -5.21 11.18
CA PHE A 66 -0.44 -4.21 11.54
C PHE A 66 0.01 -3.43 12.78
N HIS A 67 0.09 -2.11 12.68
CA HIS A 67 0.55 -1.23 13.75
C HIS A 67 -0.42 -1.16 14.95
N GLY A 68 -1.67 -1.61 14.78
CA GLY A 68 -2.68 -1.61 15.82
C GLY A 68 -4.10 -1.89 15.30
N PRO A 69 -5.12 -1.80 16.20
CA PRO A 69 -6.52 -1.85 15.80
C PRO A 69 -6.87 -0.70 14.84
N GLY A 70 -8.07 -0.71 14.26
CA GLY A 70 -8.50 0.37 13.37
C GLY A 70 -8.42 1.75 14.05
N TYR A 71 -8.18 2.78 13.25
CA TYR A 71 -7.94 4.16 13.68
C TYR A 71 -6.66 4.39 14.48
N THR A 72 -5.63 3.56 14.26
CA THR A 72 -4.30 3.74 14.87
C THR A 72 -3.54 4.90 14.23
N TYR A 73 -3.68 5.08 12.91
CA TYR A 73 -3.14 6.25 12.22
C TYR A 73 -4.05 7.49 12.42
N PRO A 74 -3.53 8.73 12.38
CA PRO A 74 -4.37 9.93 12.45
C PRO A 74 -5.41 9.97 11.34
N HIS A 75 -6.69 10.17 11.70
CA HIS A 75 -7.80 10.27 10.77
C HIS A 75 -8.41 11.68 10.78
N TYR A 76 -8.67 12.21 9.60
CA TYR A 76 -9.33 13.49 9.40
C TYR A 76 -10.51 13.34 8.46
N SER A 77 -11.63 13.98 8.81
CA SER A 77 -12.78 14.08 7.91
C SER A 77 -12.38 14.88 6.67
N LEU A 78 -12.60 14.32 5.49
CA LEU A 78 -12.37 15.03 4.23
C LEU A 78 -13.19 16.33 4.16
N ALA A 79 -14.42 16.33 4.71
CA ALA A 79 -15.26 17.52 4.77
C ALA A 79 -14.60 18.64 5.60
N ASP A 80 -14.04 18.30 6.77
CA ASP A 80 -13.36 19.29 7.63
C ASP A 80 -12.07 19.82 7.00
N VAL A 81 -11.36 18.99 6.21
CA VAL A 81 -10.20 19.43 5.41
C VAL A 81 -10.63 20.41 4.32
N VAL A 82 -11.71 20.10 3.57
CA VAL A 82 -12.25 20.98 2.53
C VAL A 82 -12.75 22.31 3.11
N GLU A 83 -13.37 22.26 4.29
CA GLU A 83 -13.82 23.44 5.05
C GLU A 83 -12.67 24.18 5.77
N LYS A 84 -11.42 23.75 5.57
CA LYS A 84 -10.20 24.36 6.14
C LYS A 84 -10.20 24.43 7.67
N LYS A 85 -10.86 23.47 8.34
CA LYS A 85 -10.86 23.36 9.81
C LYS A 85 -9.60 22.68 10.34
N ILE A 86 -8.89 21.93 9.50
CA ILE A 86 -7.64 21.26 9.86
C ILE A 86 -6.46 22.11 9.39
N SER A 87 -5.48 22.34 10.28
CA SER A 87 -4.26 23.07 9.93
C SER A 87 -3.49 22.33 8.82
N PRO A 88 -3.04 23.02 7.75
CA PRO A 88 -2.21 22.40 6.72
C PRO A 88 -0.92 21.77 7.25
N HIS A 89 -0.42 22.22 8.40
CA HIS A 89 0.76 21.64 9.06
C HIS A 89 0.54 20.19 9.49
N ALA A 90 -0.70 19.73 9.65
CA ALA A 90 -1.01 18.33 9.96
C ALA A 90 -0.59 17.34 8.86
N PHE A 91 -0.39 17.83 7.62
CA PHE A 91 -0.09 17.00 6.44
C PHE A 91 1.33 17.22 5.89
N GLY A 92 2.15 18.02 6.57
CA GLY A 92 3.49 18.36 6.09
C GLY A 92 4.44 17.17 6.14
N GLY A 93 4.98 16.75 4.99
CA GLY A 93 5.98 15.69 4.91
C GLY A 93 5.47 14.28 5.19
N THR A 94 4.14 14.07 5.15
CA THR A 94 3.51 12.78 5.38
C THR A 94 2.90 12.22 4.09
N ILE A 95 2.69 10.91 4.06
CA ILE A 95 1.84 10.26 3.05
C ILE A 95 0.40 10.38 3.54
N VAL A 96 -0.46 11.00 2.72
CA VAL A 96 -1.89 11.15 3.03
C VAL A 96 -2.68 10.19 2.16
N LEU A 97 -3.36 9.23 2.78
CA LEU A 97 -4.29 8.33 2.11
C LEU A 97 -5.71 8.87 2.26
N VAL A 98 -6.46 8.87 1.16
CA VAL A 98 -7.85 9.31 1.13
C VAL A 98 -8.72 8.13 0.72
N GLY A 99 -9.65 7.75 1.58
CA GLY A 99 -10.53 6.61 1.35
C GLY A 99 -11.77 6.65 2.23
N ALA A 100 -12.73 5.80 1.92
CA ALA A 100 -13.95 5.68 2.71
C ALA A 100 -13.69 4.84 3.96
N THR A 101 -14.07 5.35 5.13
CA THR A 101 -14.03 4.62 6.41
C THR A 101 -15.42 4.18 6.88
N ALA A 102 -16.47 4.56 6.14
CA ALA A 102 -17.85 4.27 6.52
C ALA A 102 -18.16 2.78 6.37
N THR A 103 -18.61 2.17 7.47
CA THR A 103 -18.92 0.74 7.54
C THR A 103 -19.99 0.29 6.55
N GLY A 104 -20.88 1.18 6.12
CA GLY A 104 -21.97 0.87 5.17
C GLY A 104 -21.56 0.74 3.70
N ILE A 105 -20.30 1.02 3.33
CA ILE A 105 -19.83 1.02 1.92
C ILE A 105 -19.14 -0.30 1.54
N GLY A 106 -18.94 -1.22 2.49
CA GLY A 106 -18.43 -2.56 2.23
C GLY A 106 -16.91 -2.66 2.05
N ASP A 107 -16.16 -1.57 2.31
CA ASP A 107 -14.69 -1.60 2.35
C ASP A 107 -14.17 -1.91 3.76
N LEU A 108 -14.75 -2.96 4.35
CA LEU A 108 -14.33 -3.48 5.64
C LEU A 108 -13.73 -4.86 5.44
N ARG A 109 -12.62 -5.13 6.14
CA ARG A 109 -11.89 -6.38 6.02
C ARG A 109 -11.60 -6.93 7.40
N THR A 110 -11.67 -8.26 7.53
CA THR A 110 -11.20 -8.94 8.75
C THR A 110 -9.68 -8.83 8.82
N THR A 111 -9.17 -8.35 9.96
CA THR A 111 -7.73 -8.29 10.25
C THR A 111 -7.42 -9.09 11.53
N PRO A 112 -6.14 -9.37 11.86
CA PRO A 112 -5.78 -10.09 13.09
C PRO A 112 -6.28 -9.44 14.39
N TYR A 113 -6.67 -8.16 14.36
CA TYR A 113 -7.26 -7.45 15.50
C TYR A 113 -8.75 -7.76 15.73
N GLY A 114 -9.37 -8.55 14.85
CA GLY A 114 -10.81 -8.84 14.92
C GLY A 114 -11.65 -7.62 14.53
N GLY A 115 -12.93 -7.88 14.21
CA GLY A 115 -13.88 -6.85 13.79
C GLY A 115 -14.18 -6.91 12.29
N LEU A 116 -15.45 -6.65 11.96
CA LEU A 116 -15.93 -6.47 10.59
C LEU A 116 -15.76 -5.03 10.12
N ASP A 117 -14.96 -4.21 10.81
CA ASP A 117 -14.97 -2.74 10.74
C ASP A 117 -13.59 -2.09 10.56
N TYR A 118 -12.56 -2.86 10.20
CA TYR A 118 -11.23 -2.30 9.90
C TYR A 118 -11.27 -1.55 8.55
N PRO A 119 -10.90 -0.25 8.50
CA PRO A 119 -10.94 0.52 7.26
C PRO A 119 -9.97 -0.02 6.19
N GLY A 120 -10.45 -0.27 4.98
CA GLY A 120 -9.61 -0.75 3.87
C GLY A 120 -8.42 0.17 3.56
N VAL A 121 -8.63 1.49 3.63
CA VAL A 121 -7.56 2.49 3.47
C VAL A 121 -6.45 2.36 4.52
N GLU A 122 -6.78 1.90 5.72
CA GLU A 122 -5.81 1.71 6.79
C GLU A 122 -4.99 0.41 6.59
N ILE A 123 -5.51 -0.56 5.85
CA ILE A 123 -4.71 -1.72 5.42
C ILE A 123 -3.60 -1.25 4.49
N HIS A 124 -3.91 -0.38 3.53
CA HIS A 124 -2.90 0.24 2.66
C HIS A 124 -1.86 1.03 3.48
N ALA A 125 -2.30 1.76 4.52
CA ALA A 125 -1.37 2.44 5.43
C ALA A 125 -0.37 1.46 6.07
N ASN A 126 -0.85 0.33 6.59
CA ASN A 126 0.02 -0.69 7.17
C ASN A 126 0.96 -1.33 6.14
N VAL A 127 0.50 -1.61 4.92
CA VAL A 127 1.36 -2.15 3.86
C VAL A 127 2.48 -1.17 3.53
N ILE A 128 2.15 0.11 3.31
CA ILE A 128 3.15 1.15 3.03
C ILE A 128 4.14 1.27 4.18
N ASP A 129 3.64 1.25 5.42
CA ASP A 129 4.48 1.35 6.62
C ASP A 129 5.46 0.17 6.75
N CYS A 130 5.00 -1.06 6.48
CA CYS A 130 5.85 -2.25 6.44
C CYS A 130 6.98 -2.11 5.41
N ILE A 131 6.67 -1.59 4.22
CA ILE A 131 7.67 -1.39 3.16
C ILE A 131 8.70 -0.33 3.58
N LEU A 132 8.26 0.78 4.18
CA LEU A 132 9.12 1.89 4.58
C LEU A 132 10.04 1.53 5.75
N HIS A 133 9.57 0.70 6.69
CA HIS A 133 10.28 0.37 7.92
C HIS A 133 10.89 -1.05 7.95
N GLN A 134 10.65 -1.86 6.91
CA GLN A 134 11.10 -3.26 6.81
C GLN A 134 10.64 -4.11 8.01
N SER A 135 9.39 -3.92 8.44
CA SER A 135 8.79 -4.52 9.64
C SER A 135 7.82 -5.67 9.35
#